data_AF-A0AAD7AZE1-F1
#
_entry.id   AF-A0AAD7AZE1-F1
#
_cell.length_a   1.000
_cell.length_b   1.000
_cell.length_c   1.000
_cell.angle_alpha   90.00
_cell.angle_beta   90.00
_cell.angle_gamma   90.00
#
_symmetry.space_group_name_H-M   'P 1'
#
loop_
_entity.id
_entity.type
_entity.pdbx_description
1 polymer ?
#
loop_
_entity_poly.entity_id
_entity_poly.type
_entity_poly.pdbx_seq_one_letter_code
_entity_poly.pdbx_strand_id
1 'polypeptide(L)'
;MEDPDICERWRAHVLDQQEDVPVEERLTSNMINYVITELEGYSKIADEERGIQQLFNVFKSAAVKLEDSKKDWHPGSNKQVLDLVHPSLYCIVYGWNCAFLPGAPCTQSNLFVVGPPAHKTGNLDWTQKFTLSQNFAWLPSDFAVMQDGIVHLVSPYINNLHSILHQPLYTAIECILTCFVPLFERVLSDLNTQRDCVRLETAVQGSSRTQKS
;
A
#
# COMPACT_ATOMS: atom_id res chain seq x y z
N MET A 1 -20.16 -7.88 -2.48
CA MET A 1 -20.20 -7.31 -3.84
C MET A 1 -21.59 -7.59 -4.41
N GLU A 2 -22.58 -6.84 -3.94
CA GLU A 2 -24.00 -7.26 -4.02
C GLU A 2 -24.82 -6.49 -5.07
N ASP A 3 -24.25 -5.41 -5.62
CA ASP A 3 -24.92 -4.55 -6.59
C ASP A 3 -24.44 -4.87 -8.02
N PRO A 4 -25.28 -5.52 -8.85
CA PRO A 4 -24.95 -5.87 -10.22
C PRO A 4 -24.64 -4.64 -11.09
N ASP A 5 -25.25 -3.49 -10.79
CA ASP A 5 -25.09 -2.25 -11.55
C ASP A 5 -23.72 -1.61 -11.26
N ILE A 6 -23.15 -1.82 -10.06
CA ILE A 6 -21.77 -1.42 -9.78
C ILE A 6 -20.79 -2.29 -10.57
N CYS A 7 -21.00 -3.62 -10.57
CA CYS A 7 -20.12 -4.54 -11.30
C CYS A 7 -20.12 -4.26 -12.80
N GLU A 8 -21.28 -4.03 -13.41
CA GLU A 8 -21.38 -3.66 -14.83
C GLU A 8 -20.69 -2.33 -15.13
N ARG A 9 -20.86 -1.32 -14.28
CA ARG A 9 -20.13 -0.05 -14.43
C ARG A 9 -18.62 -0.23 -14.37
N TRP A 10 -18.13 -1.06 -13.45
CA TRP A 10 -16.69 -1.34 -13.34
C TRP A 10 -16.16 -2.09 -14.57
N ARG A 11 -16.91 -3.07 -15.10
CA ARG A 11 -16.57 -3.75 -16.36
C ARG A 11 -16.46 -2.75 -17.51
N ALA A 12 -17.45 -1.87 -17.66
CA ALA A 12 -17.46 -0.85 -18.70
C ALA A 12 -16.27 0.12 -18.54
N HIS A 13 -15.99 0.57 -17.32
CA HIS A 13 -14.90 1.50 -17.04
C HIS A 13 -13.51 0.91 -17.34
N VAL A 14 -13.28 -0.37 -17.00
CA VAL A 14 -12.02 -1.05 -17.35
C VAL A 14 -11.86 -1.17 -18.86
N LEU A 15 -12.93 -1.38 -19.62
CA LEU A 15 -12.84 -1.41 -21.08
C LEU A 15 -12.54 -0.02 -21.67
N ASP A 16 -13.18 1.02 -21.13
CA ASP A 16 -12.99 2.42 -21.53
C ASP A 16 -11.55 2.92 -21.28
N GLN A 17 -10.99 2.60 -20.11
CA GLN A 17 -9.62 3.01 -19.75
C GLN A 17 -8.50 2.31 -20.55
N GLN A 18 -8.86 1.38 -21.44
CA GLN A 18 -7.88 0.63 -22.24
C GLN A 18 -7.78 1.13 -23.68
N GLU A 19 -8.40 2.28 -24.02
CA GLU A 19 -8.38 2.86 -25.36
C GLU A 19 -6.94 3.12 -25.85
N ASP A 20 -6.10 3.68 -24.99
CA ASP A 20 -4.70 4.03 -25.27
C ASP A 20 -3.68 2.92 -24.91
N VAL A 21 -4.15 1.79 -24.39
CA VAL A 21 -3.28 0.67 -23.96
C VAL A 21 -2.93 -0.19 -25.18
N PRO A 22 -1.64 -0.58 -25.38
CA PRO A 22 -1.24 -1.53 -26.43
C PRO A 22 -2.06 -2.82 -26.37
N VAL A 23 -2.42 -3.39 -27.52
CA VAL A 23 -3.37 -4.52 -27.61
C VAL A 23 -2.91 -5.72 -26.78
N GLU A 24 -1.61 -5.98 -26.76
CA GLU A 24 -0.94 -7.03 -26.00
C GLU A 24 -1.04 -6.86 -24.47
N GLU A 25 -1.28 -5.65 -23.98
CA GLU A 25 -1.40 -5.32 -22.56
C GLU A 25 -2.87 -5.18 -22.10
N ARG A 26 -3.83 -5.28 -23.04
CA ARG A 26 -5.26 -5.17 -22.72
C ARG A 26 -5.76 -6.40 -21.97
N LEU A 27 -6.44 -6.16 -20.86
CA LEU A 27 -7.23 -7.12 -20.12
C LEU A 27 -8.38 -7.63 -20.98
N THR A 28 -8.46 -8.96 -21.11
CA THR A 28 -9.59 -9.62 -21.76
C THR A 28 -10.82 -9.63 -20.86
N SER A 29 -12.02 -9.75 -21.43
CA SER A 29 -13.26 -9.90 -20.66
C SER A 29 -13.21 -11.07 -19.68
N ASN A 30 -12.49 -12.15 -20.02
CA ASN A 30 -12.31 -13.29 -19.12
C ASN A 30 -11.45 -12.94 -17.89
N MET A 31 -10.39 -12.16 -18.06
CA MET A 31 -9.55 -11.68 -16.96
C MET A 31 -10.34 -10.75 -16.03
N ILE A 32 -11.11 -9.83 -16.62
CA ILE A 32 -11.98 -8.93 -15.85
C ILE A 32 -13.03 -9.73 -15.07
N ASN A 33 -13.70 -10.69 -15.71
CA ASN A 33 -14.69 -11.54 -15.05
C ASN A 33 -14.08 -12.42 -13.96
N TYR A 34 -12.87 -12.92 -14.16
CA TYR A 34 -12.16 -13.68 -13.14
C TYR A 34 -11.96 -12.84 -11.87
N VAL A 35 -11.44 -11.61 -12.00
CA VAL A 35 -11.21 -10.70 -10.87
C VAL A 35 -12.52 -10.38 -10.15
N ILE A 36 -13.60 -10.07 -10.89
CA ILE A 36 -14.91 -9.81 -10.28
C ILE A 36 -15.43 -11.04 -9.53
N THR A 37 -15.32 -12.23 -10.12
CA THR A 37 -15.74 -13.50 -9.49
C THR A 37 -14.92 -13.80 -8.24
N GLU A 38 -13.61 -13.52 -8.26
CA GLU A 38 -12.73 -13.70 -7.12
C GLU A 38 -13.12 -12.76 -5.97
N LEU A 39 -13.43 -11.49 -6.27
CA LEU A 39 -13.93 -10.52 -5.29
C LEU A 39 -15.30 -10.92 -4.70
N GLU A 40 -16.20 -11.50 -5.50
CA GLU A 40 -17.43 -12.11 -4.99
C GLU A 40 -17.14 -13.29 -4.05
N GLY A 41 -16.15 -14.12 -4.39
CA GLY A 41 -15.68 -15.21 -3.54
C GLY A 41 -15.17 -14.71 -2.19
N TYR A 42 -14.31 -13.69 -2.20
CA TYR A 42 -13.81 -13.05 -0.98
C TYR A 42 -14.92 -12.44 -0.14
N SER A 43 -15.92 -11.83 -0.77
CA SER A 43 -17.08 -11.27 -0.07
C SER A 43 -17.86 -12.32 0.73
N LYS A 44 -17.86 -13.60 0.32
CA LYS A 44 -18.58 -14.70 1.00
C LYS A 44 -17.84 -15.25 2.21
N ILE A 45 -16.53 -15.08 2.26
CA ILE A 45 -15.68 -15.55 3.36
C ILE A 45 -15.23 -14.40 4.29
N ALA A 46 -15.70 -13.18 4.01
CA ALA A 46 -15.47 -12.04 4.87
C ALA A 46 -16.19 -12.24 6.21
N ASP A 47 -15.46 -12.05 7.31
CA ASP A 47 -16.00 -12.05 8.66
C ASP A 47 -16.17 -10.59 9.10
N GLU A 48 -17.39 -10.09 9.16
CA GLU A 48 -17.65 -8.68 9.51
C GLU A 48 -17.44 -8.39 11.01
N GLU A 49 -17.51 -9.40 11.87
CA GLU A 49 -17.35 -9.25 13.33
C GLU A 49 -15.88 -9.34 13.77
N ARG A 50 -15.07 -10.15 13.09
CA ARG A 50 -13.66 -10.41 13.47
C ARG A 50 -12.65 -10.03 12.41
N GLY A 51 -13.12 -9.66 11.22
CA GLY A 51 -12.27 -9.25 10.12
C GLY A 51 -11.79 -7.81 10.25
N ILE A 52 -10.82 -7.48 9.42
CA ILE A 52 -10.24 -6.14 9.36
C ILE A 52 -11.28 -5.05 8.98
N GLN A 53 -12.42 -5.44 8.42
CA GLN A 53 -13.55 -4.57 8.07
C GLN A 53 -14.02 -3.74 9.27
N GLN A 54 -14.09 -4.31 10.48
CA GLN A 54 -14.48 -3.56 11.67
C GLN A 54 -13.45 -2.47 12.01
N LEU A 55 -12.16 -2.77 11.89
CA LEU A 55 -11.08 -1.80 12.09
C LEU A 55 -11.12 -0.68 11.04
N PHE A 56 -11.48 -0.99 9.79
CA PHE A 56 -11.69 0.03 8.76
C PHE A 56 -12.84 0.98 9.11
N ASN A 57 -13.92 0.51 9.73
CA ASN A 57 -15.00 1.39 10.18
C ASN A 57 -14.56 2.34 11.30
N VAL A 58 -13.76 1.83 12.25
CA VAL A 58 -13.16 2.65 13.32
C VAL A 58 -12.22 3.68 12.72
N PHE A 59 -11.33 3.26 11.81
CA PHE A 59 -10.42 4.14 11.09
C PHE A 59 -11.17 5.23 10.32
N LYS A 60 -12.19 4.86 9.54
CA LYS A 60 -13.01 5.78 8.76
C LYS A 60 -13.67 6.82 9.65
N SER A 61 -14.24 6.39 10.77
CA SER A 61 -14.89 7.29 11.74
C SER A 61 -13.89 8.28 12.36
N ALA A 62 -12.66 7.83 12.64
CA ALA A 62 -11.59 8.69 13.15
C ALA A 62 -11.03 9.65 12.07
N ALA A 63 -11.03 9.22 10.81
CA ALA A 63 -10.49 9.96 9.67
C ALA A 63 -11.37 11.14 9.23
N VAL A 64 -12.68 11.14 9.53
CA VAL A 64 -13.62 12.23 9.16
C VAL A 64 -13.07 13.61 9.55
N LYS A 65 -12.40 13.72 10.71
CA LYS A 65 -11.83 14.99 11.19
C LYS A 65 -10.73 15.56 10.29
N LEU A 66 -10.07 14.73 9.50
CA LEU A 66 -9.05 15.16 8.55
C LEU A 66 -9.66 15.76 7.27
N GLU A 67 -10.91 15.39 6.96
CA GLU A 67 -11.61 15.80 5.74
C GLU A 67 -12.07 17.27 5.77
N ASP A 68 -12.19 17.88 6.95
CA ASP A 68 -12.66 19.26 7.13
C ASP A 68 -11.57 20.33 6.94
N SER A 69 -10.31 19.91 6.86
CA SER A 69 -9.16 20.79 6.66
C SER A 69 -8.98 21.18 5.18
N LYS A 70 -7.89 21.89 4.84
CA LYS A 70 -7.55 22.21 3.45
C LYS A 70 -7.33 20.91 2.67
N LYS A 71 -8.36 20.45 1.95
CA LYS A 71 -8.39 19.17 1.24
C LYS A 71 -7.23 19.03 0.25
N ASP A 72 -6.39 18.02 0.47
CA ASP A 72 -5.29 17.65 -0.41
C ASP A 72 -5.76 16.57 -1.39
N TRP A 73 -6.34 17.00 -2.51
CA TRP A 73 -6.84 16.09 -3.53
C TRP A 73 -5.68 15.49 -4.33
N HIS A 74 -5.67 14.17 -4.48
CA HIS A 74 -4.62 13.48 -5.20
C HIS A 74 -4.52 13.99 -6.65
N PRO A 75 -3.33 14.34 -7.16
CA PRO A 75 -3.15 14.80 -8.53
C PRO A 75 -3.73 13.81 -9.54
N GLY A 76 -4.44 14.30 -10.56
CA GLY A 76 -5.05 13.46 -11.60
C GLY A 76 -6.31 12.69 -11.17
N SER A 77 -6.75 12.79 -9.91
CA SER A 77 -7.93 12.05 -9.42
C SER A 77 -9.28 12.70 -9.71
N ASN A 78 -9.32 13.84 -10.42
CA ASN A 78 -10.55 14.64 -10.60
C ASN A 78 -11.31 14.92 -9.28
N LYS A 79 -10.57 15.13 -8.18
CA LYS A 79 -11.12 15.34 -6.82
C LYS A 79 -11.96 14.16 -6.31
N GLN A 80 -11.60 12.94 -6.69
CA GLN A 80 -12.24 11.72 -6.19
C GLN A 80 -11.44 11.02 -5.10
N VAL A 81 -10.12 11.27 -5.04
CA VAL A 81 -9.22 10.65 -4.07
C VAL A 81 -8.61 11.76 -3.21
N LEU A 82 -8.85 11.68 -1.90
CA LEU A 82 -8.34 12.61 -0.91
C LEU A 82 -7.15 11.98 -0.17
N ASP A 83 -6.01 12.65 -0.19
CA ASP A 83 -4.81 12.20 0.53
C ASP A 83 -4.91 12.63 2.00
N LEU A 84 -5.29 11.69 2.87
CA LEU A 84 -5.38 11.93 4.31
C LEU A 84 -4.02 12.01 4.99
N VAL A 85 -3.05 11.23 4.48
CA VAL A 85 -1.66 11.24 4.90
C VAL A 85 -0.82 11.34 3.64
N HIS A 86 -0.03 12.41 3.52
CA HIS A 86 0.78 12.65 2.33
C HIS A 86 2.27 12.79 2.70
N PRO A 87 3.13 11.82 2.32
CA PRO A 87 4.55 11.81 2.69
C PRO A 87 5.33 13.06 2.26
N SER A 88 4.89 13.75 1.21
CA SER A 88 5.60 14.93 0.69
C SER A 88 5.28 16.23 1.43
N LEU A 89 4.19 16.32 2.20
CA LEU A 89 3.84 17.55 2.93
C LEU A 89 4.82 17.88 4.07
N TYR A 90 5.44 16.84 4.64
CA TYR A 90 6.35 16.93 5.77
C TYR A 90 7.66 16.19 5.49
N CYS A 91 8.19 16.36 4.27
CA CYS A 91 9.47 15.78 3.87
C CYS A 91 10.66 16.55 4.46
N ILE A 92 11.83 15.91 4.51
CA ILE A 92 13.11 16.60 4.72
C ILE A 92 13.39 17.46 3.49
N VAL A 93 13.79 18.71 3.72
CA VAL A 93 14.43 19.60 2.76
C VAL A 93 15.90 19.72 3.14
N TYR A 94 16.78 19.23 2.29
CA TYR A 94 18.22 19.26 2.56
C TYR A 94 18.76 20.69 2.60
N GLY A 95 19.69 20.95 3.52
CA GLY A 95 20.23 22.28 3.78
C GLY A 95 19.32 23.19 4.61
N TRP A 96 18.08 22.77 4.91
CA TRP A 96 17.11 23.56 5.67
C TRP A 96 16.71 22.86 6.97
N ASN A 97 16.30 21.60 6.90
CA ASN A 97 15.93 20.84 8.09
C ASN A 97 17.16 20.46 8.92
N CYS A 98 16.97 20.38 10.23
CA CYS A 98 17.98 19.95 11.17
C CYS A 98 17.60 18.61 11.82
N ALA A 99 18.60 17.81 12.19
CA ALA A 99 18.44 16.57 12.94
C ALA A 99 19.46 16.50 14.08
N PHE A 100 19.17 15.67 15.08
CA PHE A 100 20.13 15.36 16.15
C PHE A 100 21.10 14.27 15.69
N LEU A 101 22.36 14.37 16.12
CA LEU A 101 23.36 13.35 15.87
C LEU A 101 22.88 11.97 16.34
N PRO A 102 22.97 10.92 15.50
CA PRO A 102 22.51 9.58 15.86
C PRO A 102 23.20 9.09 17.16
N GLY A 103 22.39 8.65 18.13
CA GLY A 103 22.87 8.15 19.43
C GLY A 103 23.33 9.23 20.42
N ALA A 104 23.26 10.52 20.08
CA ALA A 104 23.60 11.62 20.98
C ALA A 104 22.34 12.17 21.70
N PRO A 105 22.50 12.79 22.88
CA PRO A 105 21.40 13.50 23.54
C PRO A 105 20.83 14.62 22.67
N CYS A 106 19.52 14.86 22.75
CA CYS A 106 18.83 15.92 22.02
C CYS A 106 19.13 17.32 22.58
N THR A 107 20.35 17.83 22.35
CA THR A 107 20.79 19.16 22.75
C THR A 107 21.16 20.02 21.54
N GLN A 108 21.14 21.35 21.69
CA GLN A 108 21.47 22.27 20.61
C GLN A 108 22.86 22.04 20.00
N SER A 109 23.83 21.62 20.82
CA SER A 109 25.19 21.30 20.38
C SER A 109 25.28 20.06 19.48
N ASN A 110 24.28 19.18 19.55
CA ASN A 110 24.21 17.94 18.79
C ASN A 110 23.27 18.06 17.57
N LEU A 111 22.76 19.26 17.31
CA LEU A 111 21.91 19.53 16.16
C LEU A 111 22.77 19.85 14.94
N PHE A 112 22.47 19.26 13.79
CA PHE A 112 23.15 19.53 12.53
C PHE A 112 22.15 19.71 11.39
N VAL A 113 22.53 20.48 10.38
CA VAL A 113 21.74 20.65 9.16
C VAL A 113 21.87 19.39 8.31
N VAL A 114 20.73 18.80 7.93
CA VAL A 114 20.71 17.56 7.15
C VAL A 114 21.11 17.86 5.71
N GLY A 115 22.19 17.24 5.24
CA GLY A 115 22.61 17.28 3.84
C GLY A 115 22.07 16.09 3.04
N PRO A 116 22.10 16.16 1.70
CA PRO A 116 21.75 15.02 0.86
C PRO A 116 22.71 13.84 1.10
N PRO A 117 22.27 12.59 0.84
CA PRO A 117 23.14 11.43 0.94
C PRO A 117 24.38 11.62 0.06
N ALA A 118 25.55 11.32 0.62
CA ALA A 118 26.82 11.44 -0.11
C ALA A 118 26.78 10.54 -1.35
N HIS A 119 26.77 11.15 -2.54
CA HIS A 119 26.92 10.41 -3.77
C HIS A 119 28.28 9.70 -3.75
N LYS A 120 28.29 8.38 -3.92
CA LYS A 120 29.51 7.72 -4.40
C LYS A 120 29.79 8.30 -5.79
N THR A 121 30.87 9.04 -5.92
CA THR A 121 31.37 9.58 -7.19
C THR A 121 31.61 8.42 -8.16
N GLY A 122 30.60 8.14 -8.99
CA GLY A 122 30.57 7.02 -9.93
C GLY A 122 29.26 7.04 -10.73
N ASN A 123 29.22 6.31 -11.84
CA ASN A 123 28.00 6.17 -12.65
C ASN A 123 26.86 5.67 -11.75
N LEU A 124 25.86 6.53 -11.51
CA LEU A 124 24.64 6.14 -10.81
C LEU A 124 23.99 5.00 -11.59
N ASP A 125 23.77 3.87 -10.92
CA ASP A 125 22.89 2.83 -11.42
C ASP A 125 21.51 3.44 -11.72
N TRP A 126 20.80 2.89 -12.71
CA TRP A 126 19.47 3.34 -13.11
C TRP A 126 18.53 3.50 -11.91
N THR A 127 18.59 2.58 -10.95
CA THR A 127 17.81 2.64 -9.71
C THR A 127 18.04 3.93 -8.92
N GLN A 128 19.30 4.35 -8.73
CA GLN A 128 19.66 5.53 -7.95
C GLN A 128 19.24 6.84 -8.61
N LYS A 129 19.21 6.89 -9.94
CA LYS A 129 18.79 8.09 -10.68
C LYS A 129 17.33 8.48 -10.46
N PHE A 130 16.45 7.50 -10.21
CA PHE A 130 15.00 7.75 -10.05
C PHE A 130 14.52 7.66 -8.60
N THR A 131 15.32 7.10 -7.70
CA THR A 131 14.93 6.89 -6.28
C THR A 131 15.57 7.87 -5.31
N LEU A 132 16.62 8.58 -5.70
CA LEU A 132 17.34 9.52 -4.83
C LEU A 132 17.15 10.96 -5.31
N SER A 133 16.61 11.79 -4.44
CA SER A 133 16.56 13.25 -4.65
C SER A 133 17.71 13.92 -3.91
N GLN A 134 18.28 14.96 -4.53
CA GLN A 134 19.32 15.81 -3.91
C GLN A 134 18.74 16.97 -3.11
N ASN A 135 17.42 17.14 -3.14
CA ASN A 135 16.72 18.26 -2.52
C ASN A 135 15.85 17.82 -1.35
N PHE A 136 15.23 16.64 -1.46
CA PHE A 136 14.18 16.19 -0.55
C PHE A 136 14.30 14.71 -0.19
N ALA A 137 13.78 14.32 0.96
CA ALA A 137 13.55 12.92 1.31
C ALA A 137 12.26 12.74 2.10
N TRP A 138 11.52 11.67 1.79
CA TRP A 138 10.39 11.26 2.63
C TRP A 138 10.89 10.77 3.99
N LEU A 139 10.06 11.03 4.99
CA LEU A 139 10.27 10.66 6.38
C LEU A 139 9.33 9.51 6.71
N PRO A 140 9.85 8.29 6.94
CA PRO A 140 9.03 7.17 7.32
C PRO A 140 8.59 7.30 8.78
N SER A 141 7.42 6.73 9.07
CA SER A 141 6.98 6.45 10.44
C SER A 141 7.30 4.99 10.71
N ASP A 142 8.24 4.75 11.60
CA ASP A 142 8.72 3.42 11.94
C ASP A 142 7.76 2.76 12.94
N PHE A 143 7.48 1.49 12.71
CA PHE A 143 6.68 0.64 13.58
C PHE A 143 7.49 -0.58 13.99
N ALA A 144 7.23 -1.10 15.19
CA ALA A 144 7.84 -2.32 15.70
C ALA A 144 6.77 -3.33 16.07
N VAL A 145 7.01 -4.60 15.71
CA VAL A 145 6.23 -5.74 16.18
C VAL A 145 6.79 -6.15 17.53
N MET A 146 5.97 -6.10 18.57
CA MET A 146 6.33 -6.49 19.93
C MET A 146 6.35 -8.02 20.09
N GLN A 147 6.81 -8.50 21.25
CA GLN A 147 6.89 -9.95 21.54
C GLN A 147 5.54 -10.66 21.56
N ASP A 148 4.45 -9.94 21.83
CA ASP A 148 3.08 -10.44 21.79
C ASP A 148 2.44 -10.37 20.40
N GLY A 149 3.19 -9.90 19.39
CA GLY A 149 2.72 -9.71 18.02
C GLY A 149 1.98 -8.39 17.77
N ILE A 150 1.82 -7.54 18.79
CA ILE A 150 1.18 -6.23 18.65
C ILE A 150 2.14 -5.24 18.01
N VAL A 151 1.65 -4.45 17.05
CA VAL A 151 2.40 -3.40 16.39
C VAL A 151 2.26 -2.09 17.15
N HIS A 152 3.37 -1.44 17.46
CA HIS A 152 3.38 -0.07 17.97
C HIS A 152 4.24 0.86 17.14
N LEU A 153 3.82 2.12 17.07
CA LEU A 153 4.59 3.19 16.47
C LEU A 153 5.84 3.48 17.34
N VAL A 154 7.00 3.49 16.70
CA VAL A 154 8.29 3.85 17.32
C VAL A 154 8.62 5.31 17.07
N SER A 155 8.30 5.82 15.88
CA SER A 155 8.49 7.23 15.56
C SER A 155 7.56 8.13 16.40
N PRO A 156 7.96 9.36 16.74
CA PRO A 156 7.10 10.27 17.48
C PRO A 156 5.97 10.89 16.63
N TYR A 157 5.84 10.49 15.36
CA TYR A 157 4.92 11.10 14.40
C TYR A 157 4.43 10.08 13.35
N ILE A 158 3.25 10.39 12.80
CA ILE A 158 2.80 9.92 11.49
C ILE A 158 2.60 11.19 10.64
N ASN A 159 3.07 11.19 9.39
CA ASN A 159 2.96 12.38 8.53
C ASN A 159 1.52 12.88 8.48
N ASN A 160 1.35 14.20 8.53
CA ASN A 160 0.03 14.87 8.52
C ASN A 160 -0.87 14.60 9.75
N LEU A 161 -0.44 13.81 10.74
CA LEU A 161 -1.23 13.54 11.93
C LEU A 161 -0.65 14.20 13.18
N HIS A 162 -1.49 14.91 13.92
CA HIS A 162 -1.14 15.46 15.21
C HIS A 162 -1.33 14.40 16.30
N SER A 163 -0.29 14.07 17.05
CA SER A 163 -0.26 12.97 18.03
C SER A 163 -1.39 13.03 19.07
N ILE A 164 -1.72 14.22 19.57
CA ILE A 164 -2.80 14.41 20.56
C ILE A 164 -4.18 14.45 19.90
N LEU A 165 -4.38 15.32 18.90
CA LEU A 165 -5.71 15.54 18.30
C LEU A 165 -6.22 14.32 17.53
N HIS A 166 -5.30 13.55 16.93
CA HIS A 166 -5.60 12.40 16.09
C HIS A 166 -5.24 11.08 16.75
N GLN A 167 -5.13 11.03 18.08
CA GLN A 167 -4.81 9.81 18.84
C GLN A 167 -5.64 8.59 18.40
N PRO A 168 -6.97 8.69 18.14
CA PRO A 168 -7.73 7.54 17.67
C PRO A 168 -7.24 6.96 16.33
N LEU A 169 -6.69 7.79 15.44
CA LEU A 169 -6.09 7.32 14.18
C LEU A 169 -4.78 6.59 14.40
N TYR A 170 -3.95 7.04 15.34
CA TYR A 170 -2.72 6.33 15.70
C TYR A 170 -3.04 4.91 16.18
N THR A 171 -3.98 4.78 17.12
CA THR A 171 -4.43 3.46 17.61
C THR A 171 -5.03 2.60 16.50
N ALA A 172 -5.88 3.18 15.63
CA ALA A 172 -6.47 2.44 14.52
C ALA A 172 -5.40 1.92 13.54
N ILE A 173 -4.37 2.72 13.22
CA ILE A 173 -3.26 2.32 12.34
C ILE A 173 -2.46 1.18 12.97
N GLU A 174 -2.12 1.28 14.26
CA GLU A 174 -1.44 0.20 14.99
C GLU A 174 -2.24 -1.11 14.97
N CYS A 175 -3.55 -1.05 15.23
CA CYS A 175 -4.42 -2.23 15.16
C CYS A 175 -4.47 -2.83 13.74
N ILE A 176 -4.61 -1.99 12.71
CA ILE A 176 -4.62 -2.43 11.31
C ILE A 176 -3.31 -3.12 10.95
N LEU A 177 -2.16 -2.51 11.28
CA LEU A 177 -0.85 -3.09 11.02
C LEU A 177 -0.65 -4.40 11.78
N THR A 178 -1.13 -4.49 13.03
CA THR A 178 -1.13 -5.74 13.81
C THR A 178 -1.86 -6.85 13.08
N CYS A 179 -3.05 -6.58 12.52
CA CYS A 179 -3.80 -7.55 11.72
C CYS A 179 -3.11 -7.91 10.40
N PHE A 180 -2.26 -7.03 9.87
CA PHE A 180 -1.51 -7.27 8.63
C PHE A 180 -0.23 -8.06 8.82
N VAL A 181 0.35 -8.12 10.03
CA VAL A 181 1.59 -8.88 10.29
C VAL A 181 1.51 -10.32 9.76
N PRO A 182 0.48 -11.14 10.06
CA PRO A 182 0.40 -12.50 9.54
C PRO A 182 0.28 -12.57 8.01
N LEU A 183 -0.32 -11.56 7.38
CA LEU A 183 -0.43 -11.48 5.92
C LEU A 183 0.92 -11.16 5.29
N PHE A 184 1.69 -10.25 5.89
CA PHE A 184 3.07 -9.97 5.48
C PHE A 184 3.97 -11.19 5.65
N GLU A 185 3.87 -11.88 6.79
CA GLU A 185 4.63 -13.12 7.04
C GLU A 185 4.32 -14.20 6.01
N ARG A 186 3.04 -14.34 5.61
CA ARG A 186 2.65 -15.26 4.54
C ARG A 186 3.30 -14.91 3.21
N VAL A 187 3.21 -13.64 2.79
CA VAL A 187 3.83 -13.17 1.54
C VAL A 187 5.35 -13.40 1.56
N LEU A 188 6.01 -13.03 2.66
CA LEU A 188 7.45 -13.19 2.81
C LEU A 188 7.86 -14.67 2.83
N SER A 189 7.07 -15.53 3.48
CA SER A 189 7.29 -16.99 3.48
C SER A 189 7.14 -17.58 2.07
N ASP A 190 6.10 -17.19 1.34
CA ASP A 190 5.84 -17.63 -0.04
C ASP A 190 6.90 -17.14 -1.05
N LEU A 191 7.58 -16.03 -0.75
CA LEU A 191 8.72 -15.53 -1.54
C LEU A 191 10.03 -16.24 -1.15
N ASN A 192 10.15 -16.69 0.09
CA ASN A 192 11.33 -17.39 0.59
C ASN A 192 11.35 -18.88 0.21
N THR A 193 10.20 -19.46 -0.16
CA THR A 193 10.19 -20.79 -0.79
C THR A 193 10.77 -20.70 -2.19
N GLN A 194 11.79 -21.51 -2.51
CA GLN A 194 12.19 -21.77 -3.90
C GLN A 194 10.95 -22.31 -4.61
N ARG A 195 10.33 -21.48 -5.45
CA ARG A 195 9.15 -21.88 -6.20
C ARG A 195 9.58 -22.85 -7.29
N ASP A 196 9.49 -24.14 -7.02
CA ASP A 196 9.20 -25.10 -8.08
C ASP A 196 7.81 -24.76 -8.58
N CYS A 197 7.71 -23.95 -9.63
CA CYS A 197 6.45 -23.67 -10.30
C CYS A 197 5.92 -25.00 -10.87
N VAL A 198 5.12 -25.71 -10.09
CA VAL A 198 4.38 -26.89 -10.57
C VAL A 198 3.30 -26.35 -11.50
N ARG A 199 3.62 -26.34 -12.80
CA ARG A 199 2.62 -26.16 -13.84
C ARG A 199 1.64 -27.33 -13.73
N LEU A 200 0.41 -27.04 -13.32
CA LEU A 200 -0.66 -28.03 -13.37
C LEU A 200 -0.86 -28.45 -14.83
N GLU A 201 -0.51 -29.69 -15.17
CA GLU A 201 -0.82 -30.25 -16.48
C GLU A 201 -2.33 -30.45 -16.57
N THR A 202 -2.97 -29.71 -17.47
CA THR A 202 -4.37 -29.93 -17.83
C THR A 202 -4.48 -31.24 -18.60
N ALA A 203 -5.27 -32.19 -18.08
CA ALA A 203 -5.59 -33.41 -18.79
C ALA A 203 -6.33 -33.07 -20.10
N VAL A 204 -5.72 -33.37 -21.24
CA VAL A 204 -6.42 -33.37 -22.52
C VAL A 204 -7.30 -34.61 -22.54
N GLN A 205 -8.61 -34.44 -22.39
CA GLN A 205 -9.57 -35.51 -22.68
C GLN A 205 -9.55 -35.79 -24.18
N GLY A 206 -8.75 -36.78 -24.57
CA GLY A 206 -8.75 -37.34 -25.91
C GLY A 206 -10.06 -38.07 -26.17
N SER A 207 -10.83 -37.54 -27.12
CA SER A 207 -12.02 -38.16 -27.71
C SER A 207 -11.72 -39.59 -28.15
N SER A 208 -12.49 -40.54 -27.60
CA SER A 208 -12.49 -41.94 -28.00
C SER A 208 -12.98 -42.06 -29.44
N ARG A 209 -12.09 -42.41 -30.38
CA ARG A 209 -12.49 -42.87 -31.71
C ARG A 209 -12.51 -44.39 -31.72
N THR A 210 -13.72 -44.94 -31.63
CA THR A 210 -14.08 -46.33 -31.95
C THR A 210 -13.51 -46.75 -33.32
N GLN A 211 -12.70 -47.80 -33.36
CA GLN A 211 -12.53 -48.63 -34.55
C GLN A 211 -13.58 -49.74 -34.52
N LYS A 212 -14.46 -49.73 -35.53
CA LYS A 212 -15.33 -50.86 -35.88
C LYS A 212 -14.49 -51.95 -36.54
N SER A 213 -14.86 -53.19 -36.23
CA SER A 213 -14.45 -54.47 -36.83
C SER A 213 -14.44 -54.47 -38.35
#